data_AF-U9TUV8-F1
#
_entry.id   AF-U9TUV8-F1
#
_cell.length_a   1.000
_cell.length_b   1.000
_cell.length_c   1.000
_cell.angle_alpha   90.00
_cell.angle_beta   90.00
_cell.angle_gamma   90.00
#
_symmetry.space_group_name_H-M   'P 1'
#
loop_
_entity.id
_entity.type
_entity.pdbx_description
1 polymer ?
#
loop_
_entity_poly.entity_id
_entity_poly.type
_entity_poly.pdbx_seq_one_letter_code
_entity_poly.pdbx_strand_id
1 'polypeptide(L)'
;MSATSVFGMGINVLDVTLIIHTTLPLSNEQYVQEIGRVGYLGQGSKAIIFYSRGDIRTLLVIIGGGQEKKIMLMALYTDSIYECRQQLTYQSFQWFQWLYDPPILQCMICDNCLRREKDTPSIYDAQSEAVRMIRIVIWGLLYAVLIKA
;
A
#
# COMPACT_ATOMS: atom_id res chain seq x y z
N MET A 1 17.34 15.81 4.04
CA MET A 1 17.16 15.26 5.39
C MET A 1 16.85 13.78 5.27
N SER A 2 17.42 12.91 6.12
CA SER A 2 17.03 11.50 6.24
C SER A 2 16.59 11.27 7.68
N ALA A 3 15.46 10.60 7.87
CA ALA A 3 14.81 10.43 9.17
C ALA A 3 14.17 9.04 9.26
N THR A 4 14.25 8.40 10.42
CA THR A 4 13.44 7.21 10.74
C THR A 4 12.12 7.65 11.37
N SER A 5 11.10 6.78 11.40
CA SER A 5 9.71 7.13 11.79
C SER A 5 9.56 7.94 13.08
N VAL A 6 10.48 7.74 14.05
CA VAL A 6 10.49 8.44 15.35
C VAL A 6 10.99 9.89 15.24
N PHE A 7 11.78 10.23 14.23
CA PHE A 7 12.29 11.59 14.03
C PHE A 7 11.27 12.55 13.41
N GLY A 8 10.18 12.06 12.80
CA GLY A 8 9.18 12.91 12.16
C GLY A 8 8.34 13.75 13.14
N MET A 9 8.11 13.28 14.36
CA MET A 9 7.32 14.02 15.37
C MET A 9 8.07 15.28 15.83
N GLY A 10 7.74 16.44 15.26
CA GLY A 10 8.29 17.75 15.66
C GLY A 10 9.07 18.52 14.58
N ILE A 11 9.34 17.91 13.41
CA ILE A 11 9.93 18.62 12.28
C ILE A 11 8.81 19.30 11.49
N ASN A 12 8.64 20.61 11.66
CA ASN A 12 7.76 21.45 10.84
C ASN A 12 8.62 22.27 9.86
N VAL A 13 9.05 21.64 8.77
CA VAL A 13 9.66 22.33 7.64
C VAL A 13 8.55 22.65 6.65
N LEU A 14 8.32 23.94 6.41
CA LEU A 14 7.16 24.42 5.64
C LEU A 14 7.32 24.22 4.11
N ASP A 15 8.53 23.95 3.64
CA ASP A 15 8.90 23.76 2.23
C ASP A 15 9.38 22.32 1.98
N VAL A 16 8.53 21.34 2.25
CA VAL A 16 8.79 19.96 1.82
C VAL A 16 7.91 19.66 0.61
N THR A 17 8.55 19.38 -0.52
CA THR A 17 7.90 19.05 -1.80
C THR A 17 8.07 17.58 -2.19
N LEU A 18 8.98 16.85 -1.53
CA LEU A 18 9.28 15.46 -1.85
C LEU A 18 9.52 14.65 -0.57
N ILE A 19 8.78 13.55 -0.44
CA ILE A 19 9.03 12.50 0.56
C ILE A 19 9.33 11.19 -0.17
N ILE A 20 10.38 10.51 0.27
CA ILE A 20 10.80 9.21 -0.23
C ILE A 20 10.87 8.24 0.94
N HIS A 21 10.05 7.19 0.88
CA HIS A 21 10.14 6.04 1.75
C HIS A 21 11.06 5.00 1.11
N THR A 22 12.19 4.71 1.74
CA THR A 22 13.13 3.69 1.29
C THR A 22 12.77 2.27 1.76
N THR A 23 11.79 2.19 2.65
CA THR A 23 11.23 0.95 3.19
C THR A 23 9.71 1.10 3.28
N LEU A 24 8.98 -0.01 3.16
CA LEU A 24 7.53 -0.01 3.35
C LEU A 24 7.16 0.56 4.74
N PRO A 25 6.25 1.54 4.83
CA PRO A 25 5.69 2.01 6.09
C PRO A 25 5.03 0.87 6.89
N LEU A 26 4.99 0.98 8.22
CA LEU A 26 4.41 -0.09 9.05
C LEU A 26 2.88 -0.16 8.95
N SER A 27 2.25 0.93 8.54
CA SER A 27 0.81 1.00 8.32
C SER A 27 0.40 2.16 7.41
N ASN A 28 -0.84 2.10 6.89
CA ASN A 28 -1.43 3.18 6.10
C ASN A 28 -1.56 4.47 6.92
N GLU A 29 -1.86 4.38 8.22
CA GLU A 29 -1.94 5.52 9.16
C GLU A 29 -0.62 6.26 9.27
N GLN A 30 0.46 5.53 9.52
CA GLN A 30 1.79 6.10 9.60
C GLN A 30 2.17 6.77 8.27
N TYR A 31 1.95 6.07 7.15
CA TYR A 31 2.26 6.60 5.83
C TYR A 31 1.54 7.93 5.57
N VAL A 32 0.24 8.01 5.84
CA VAL A 32 -0.56 9.24 5.64
C VAL A 32 -0.08 10.38 6.54
N GLN A 33 0.24 10.10 7.81
CA GLN A 33 0.78 11.12 8.71
C GLN A 33 2.14 11.65 8.27
N GLU A 34 2.97 10.81 7.65
CA GLU A 34 4.28 11.18 7.14
C GLU A 34 4.14 12.03 5.87
N ILE A 35 3.34 11.58 4.89
CA ILE A 35 3.16 12.32 3.63
C ILE A 35 2.29 13.58 3.77
N GLY A 36 1.43 13.66 4.79
CA GLY A 36 0.62 14.85 5.07
C GLY A 36 1.44 16.10 5.42
N ARG A 37 2.76 15.99 5.52
CA ARG A 37 3.70 17.09 5.79
C ARG A 37 4.15 17.84 4.53
N VAL A 38 3.92 17.28 3.34
CA VAL A 38 4.23 17.96 2.09
C VAL A 38 3.07 18.79 1.59
N GLY A 39 3.35 19.78 0.75
CA GLY A 39 2.31 20.52 0.03
C GLY A 39 1.48 21.48 0.89
N TYR A 40 1.92 21.79 2.11
CA TYR A 40 1.24 22.74 3.02
C TYR A 40 0.99 24.11 2.37
N LEU A 41 1.92 24.58 1.54
CA LEU A 41 1.83 25.85 0.81
C LEU A 41 1.12 25.74 -0.55
N GLY A 42 0.41 24.64 -0.82
CA GLY A 42 -0.26 24.40 -2.10
C GLY A 42 0.67 24.14 -3.28
N GLN A 43 1.97 23.94 -3.01
CA GLN A 43 2.95 23.59 -4.02
C GLN A 43 2.81 22.14 -4.46
N GLY A 44 3.14 21.86 -5.73
CA GLY A 44 3.19 20.50 -6.25
C GLY A 44 4.14 19.65 -5.41
N SER A 45 3.63 18.54 -4.88
CA SER A 45 4.40 17.64 -4.03
C SER A 45 4.28 16.19 -4.47
N LYS A 46 5.28 15.39 -4.11
CA LYS A 46 5.33 13.96 -4.45
C LYS A 46 5.69 13.13 -3.23
N ALA A 47 5.01 12.00 -3.10
CA ALA A 47 5.36 10.92 -2.18
C ALA A 47 5.72 9.68 -3.00
N ILE A 48 6.88 9.08 -2.71
CA ILE A 48 7.40 7.92 -3.42
C ILE A 48 7.73 6.84 -2.38
N ILE A 49 7.24 5.62 -2.61
CA ILE A 49 7.63 4.45 -1.84
C ILE A 49 8.47 3.53 -2.74
N PHE A 50 9.69 3.23 -2.30
CA PHE A 50 10.44 2.08 -2.79
C PHE A 50 10.03 0.86 -1.95
N TYR A 51 9.44 -0.12 -2.62
CA TYR A 51 8.91 -1.31 -1.98
C TYR A 51 9.30 -2.56 -2.76
N SER A 52 9.72 -3.58 -2.02
CA SER A 52 9.83 -4.95 -2.50
C SER A 52 9.02 -5.88 -1.61
N ARG A 53 8.48 -6.97 -2.16
CA ARG A 53 7.82 -8.01 -1.35
C ARG A 53 8.74 -8.63 -0.28
N GLY A 54 10.06 -8.55 -0.48
CA GLY A 54 11.05 -8.99 0.52
C GLY A 54 10.99 -8.16 1.81
N ASP A 55 10.57 -6.90 1.72
CA ASP A 55 10.49 -5.98 2.86
C ASP A 55 9.45 -6.45 3.88
N ILE A 56 8.38 -7.10 3.43
CA ILE A 56 7.33 -7.65 4.31
C ILE A 56 7.94 -8.58 5.34
N ARG A 57 8.81 -9.51 4.90
CA ARG A 57 9.45 -10.48 5.81
C ARG A 57 10.32 -9.78 6.83
N THR A 58 11.12 -8.81 6.40
CA THR A 58 11.98 -8.01 7.27
C THR A 58 11.16 -7.25 8.31
N LEU A 59 10.07 -6.60 7.89
CA LEU A 59 9.20 -5.85 8.78
C LEU A 59 8.50 -6.75 9.78
N LEU A 60 7.97 -7.91 9.36
CA LEU A 60 7.34 -8.89 10.25
C LEU A 60 8.28 -9.37 11.37
N VAL A 61 9.58 -9.53 11.07
CA VAL A 61 10.59 -9.87 12.08
C VAL A 61 10.82 -8.71 13.05
N ILE A 62 10.88 -7.47 12.55
CA ILE A 62 11.14 -6.28 13.36
C ILE A 62 10.00 -5.99 14.34
N ILE A 63 8.74 -6.12 13.91
CA ILE A 63 7.59 -5.77 14.75
C ILE A 63 7.33 -6.78 15.88
N GLY A 64 7.93 -7.97 15.85
CA GLY A 64 7.79 -8.97 16.91
C GLY A 64 6.38 -9.59 17.03
N GLY A 65 5.51 -9.39 16.03
CA GLY A 65 4.14 -9.91 15.97
C GLY A 65 3.05 -8.92 16.36
N GLY A 66 1.78 -9.25 16.06
CA GLY A 66 0.59 -8.51 16.46
C GLY A 66 0.20 -7.29 15.60
N GLN A 67 1.01 -6.94 14.60
CA GLN A 67 0.72 -5.86 13.63
C GLN A 67 0.84 -6.32 12.17
N GLU A 68 0.84 -7.62 11.93
CA GLU A 68 0.99 -8.22 10.59
C GLU A 68 -0.09 -7.72 9.64
N LYS A 69 -1.34 -7.61 10.14
CA LYS A 69 -2.47 -7.10 9.36
C LYS A 69 -2.19 -5.69 8.80
N LYS A 70 -1.55 -4.81 9.57
CA LYS A 70 -1.25 -3.44 9.13
C LYS A 70 -0.20 -3.42 8.02
N ILE A 71 0.86 -4.22 8.17
CA ILE A 71 1.89 -4.38 7.13
C ILE A 71 1.28 -4.96 5.87
N MET A 72 0.43 -5.99 5.99
CA MET A 72 -0.24 -6.61 4.86
C MET A 72 -1.16 -5.62 4.14
N LEU A 73 -1.87 -4.74 4.86
CA LEU A 73 -2.68 -3.68 4.24
C LEU A 73 -1.82 -2.65 3.50
N MET A 74 -0.65 -2.26 4.04
CA MET A 74 0.29 -1.38 3.35
C MET A 74 0.93 -2.07 2.13
N ALA A 75 1.18 -3.38 2.21
CA ALA A 75 1.64 -4.18 1.07
C ALA A 75 0.56 -4.28 -0.02
N LEU A 76 -0.71 -4.46 0.33
CA LEU A 76 -1.82 -4.41 -0.62
C LEU A 76 -1.95 -3.03 -1.26
N TYR A 77 -1.80 -1.96 -0.46
CA TYR A 77 -1.76 -0.59 -0.99
C TYR A 77 -0.70 -0.47 -2.08
N THR A 78 0.52 -0.95 -1.86
CA THR A 78 1.63 -0.85 -2.83
C THR A 78 1.53 -1.81 -4.02
N ASP A 79 1.03 -3.03 -3.81
CA ASP A 79 0.80 -4.04 -4.87
C ASP A 79 -0.35 -3.66 -5.82
N SER A 80 -1.28 -2.82 -5.37
CA SER A 80 -2.33 -2.31 -6.25
C SER A 80 -1.73 -1.41 -7.35
N ILE A 81 -2.07 -1.71 -8.61
CA ILE A 81 -1.51 -1.00 -9.78
C ILE A 81 -2.57 -0.23 -10.59
N TYR A 82 -3.85 -0.47 -10.33
CA TYR A 82 -4.94 0.19 -11.04
C TYR A 82 -5.91 0.90 -10.13
N GLU A 83 -5.98 0.59 -8.84
CA GLU A 83 -6.86 1.27 -7.88
C GLU A 83 -6.28 2.64 -7.49
N CYS A 84 -7.09 3.70 -7.49
CA CYS A 84 -6.60 5.04 -7.20
C CYS A 84 -5.97 5.09 -5.80
N ARG A 85 -4.74 5.61 -5.69
CA ARG A 85 -4.02 5.72 -4.41
C ARG A 85 -4.84 6.47 -3.35
N GLN A 86 -5.52 7.55 -3.73
CA GLN A 86 -6.35 8.32 -2.82
C GLN A 86 -7.61 7.55 -2.37
N GLN A 87 -8.21 6.74 -3.25
CA GLN A 87 -9.35 5.89 -2.89
C GLN A 87 -8.92 4.78 -1.93
N LEU A 88 -7.76 4.16 -2.17
CA LEU A 88 -7.19 3.15 -1.28
C LEU A 88 -6.85 3.71 0.10
N THR A 89 -6.29 4.91 0.13
CA THR A 89 -6.12 5.67 1.37
C THR A 89 -7.49 5.82 2.03
N TYR A 90 -8.47 6.44 1.38
CA TYR A 90 -9.80 6.65 1.95
C TYR A 90 -10.44 5.36 2.51
N GLN A 91 -10.39 4.25 1.75
CA GLN A 91 -10.89 2.93 2.17
C GLN A 91 -10.24 2.44 3.47
N SER A 92 -8.94 2.70 3.64
CA SER A 92 -8.19 2.32 4.84
C SER A 92 -8.61 3.11 6.09
N PHE A 93 -9.16 4.31 5.92
CA PHE A 93 -9.59 5.20 7.01
C PHE A 93 -11.11 5.34 7.13
N GLN A 94 -11.90 4.44 6.53
CA GLN A 94 -13.39 4.52 6.57
C GLN A 94 -14.00 4.54 7.99
N TRP A 95 -13.23 4.22 9.02
CA TRP A 95 -13.64 4.31 10.42
C TRP A 95 -13.45 5.71 11.04
N PHE A 96 -12.66 6.61 10.43
CA PHE A 96 -12.60 8.00 10.82
C PHE A 96 -13.81 8.74 10.26
N GLN A 97 -14.86 8.88 11.08
CA GLN A 97 -16.05 9.71 10.84
C GLN A 97 -15.79 11.21 10.57
N TRP A 98 -14.53 11.64 10.50
CA TRP A 98 -14.11 13.03 10.30
C TRP A 98 -13.88 13.42 8.84
N LEU A 99 -13.84 12.47 7.89
CA LEU A 99 -13.83 12.79 6.46
C LEU A 99 -15.27 13.08 6.00
N TYR A 100 -15.74 14.29 6.30
CA TYR A 100 -16.96 14.85 5.68
C TYR A 100 -16.77 15.12 4.17
N ASP A 101 -15.52 15.13 3.70
CA ASP A 101 -15.24 15.24 2.28
C ASP A 101 -15.38 13.88 1.59
N PRO A 102 -16.25 13.77 0.56
CA PRO A 102 -16.37 12.56 -0.21
C PRO A 102 -15.05 12.25 -0.92
N PRO A 103 -14.74 10.98 -1.20
CA PRO A 103 -13.56 10.63 -1.97
C PRO A 103 -13.60 11.37 -3.33
N ILE A 104 -12.48 11.98 -3.71
CA ILE A 104 -12.37 12.68 -4.99
C ILE A 104 -12.77 11.71 -6.11
N LEU A 105 -13.77 12.09 -6.92
CA LEU A 105 -14.30 11.22 -7.98
C LEU A 105 -13.23 10.86 -9.01
N GLN A 106 -12.30 11.78 -9.30
CA GLN A 106 -11.24 11.62 -10.29
C GLN A 106 -9.94 12.27 -9.82
N CYS A 107 -9.05 11.48 -9.21
CA CYS A 107 -7.73 11.97 -8.75
C CYS A 107 -6.83 12.38 -9.92
N MET A 108 -6.72 11.54 -10.97
CA MET A 108 -5.94 11.74 -12.21
C MET A 108 -4.48 12.20 -12.04
N ILE A 109 -3.93 12.17 -10.83
CA ILE A 109 -2.57 12.64 -10.51
C ILE A 109 -1.70 11.50 -9.98
N CYS A 110 -2.29 10.47 -9.35
CA CYS A 110 -1.54 9.34 -8.83
C CYS A 110 -1.09 8.38 -9.95
N ASP A 111 0.00 7.66 -9.68
CA ASP A 111 0.59 6.66 -10.58
C ASP A 111 -0.42 5.61 -11.07
N ASN A 112 -1.29 5.11 -10.18
CA ASN A 112 -2.31 4.12 -10.55
C ASN A 112 -3.40 4.68 -11.48
N CYS A 113 -3.81 5.94 -11.30
CA CYS A 113 -4.76 6.59 -12.21
C CYS A 113 -4.16 6.76 -13.60
N LEU A 114 -2.92 7.28 -13.66
CA LEU A 114 -2.19 7.48 -14.91
C LEU A 114 -1.92 6.15 -15.62
N ARG A 115 -1.58 5.10 -14.86
CA ARG A 115 -1.39 3.75 -15.39
C ARG A 115 -2.69 3.16 -15.91
N ARG A 116 -3.81 3.28 -15.18
CA ARG A 116 -5.12 2.78 -15.62
C ARG A 116 -5.56 3.42 -16.93
N GLU A 117 -5.38 4.73 -17.06
CA GLU A 117 -5.71 5.47 -18.30
C GLU A 117 -4.86 4.98 -19.48
N LYS A 118 -3.57 4.76 -19.26
CA LYS A 118 -2.63 4.30 -20.29
C LYS A 118 -2.88 2.84 -20.71
N ASP A 119 -3.04 1.94 -19.74
CA ASP A 119 -3.04 0.50 -19.98
C ASP A 119 -4.46 -0.01 -20.34
N THR A 120 -5.51 0.75 -20.03
CA THR A 120 -6.92 0.40 -20.31
C THR A 120 -7.28 -1.04 -19.93
N PRO A 121 -7.12 -1.42 -18.64
CA PRO A 121 -7.27 -2.80 -18.22
C PRO A 121 -8.71 -3.30 -18.39
N SER A 122 -8.87 -4.51 -18.92
CA SER A 122 -10.17 -5.20 -19.01
C SER A 122 -10.41 -6.07 -17.79
N ILE A 123 -11.61 -5.98 -17.21
CA ILE A 123 -12.06 -6.90 -16.16
C ILE A 123 -12.61 -8.15 -16.83
N TYR A 124 -12.14 -9.33 -16.41
CA TYR A 124 -12.67 -10.61 -16.84
C TYR A 124 -12.86 -11.52 -15.64
N ASP A 125 -13.82 -12.44 -15.75
CA ASP A 125 -14.05 -13.46 -14.72
C ASP A 125 -12.96 -14.53 -14.82
N ALA A 126 -12.14 -14.64 -13.77
CA ALA A 126 -11.06 -15.62 -13.65
C ALA A 126 -11.42 -16.75 -12.66
N GLN A 127 -12.70 -16.96 -12.34
CA GLN A 127 -13.14 -17.96 -11.37
C GLN A 127 -12.65 -19.37 -11.74
N SER A 128 -12.72 -19.74 -13.02
CA SER A 128 -12.36 -21.08 -13.47
C SER A 128 -10.86 -21.37 -13.32
N GLU A 129 -10.04 -20.36 -13.59
CA GLU A 129 -8.59 -20.33 -13.51
C GLU A 129 -8.15 -20.37 -12.05
N ALA A 130 -8.79 -19.56 -11.19
CA ALA A 130 -8.55 -19.57 -9.75
C ALA A 130 -8.85 -20.94 -9.14
N VAL A 131 -9.98 -21.57 -9.51
CA VAL A 131 -10.31 -22.93 -9.05
C VAL A 131 -9.26 -23.95 -9.51
N ARG A 132 -8.77 -23.86 -10.74
CA ARG A 132 -7.69 -24.74 -11.24
C ARG A 132 -6.40 -24.54 -10.44
N MET A 133 -5.99 -23.30 -10.17
CA MET A 133 -4.80 -23.01 -9.36
C MET A 133 -4.94 -23.56 -7.94
N ILE A 134 -6.08 -23.34 -7.28
CA ILE A 134 -6.36 -23.87 -5.94
C ILE A 134 -6.27 -25.39 -5.93
N ARG A 135 -6.85 -26.06 -6.94
CA ARG A 135 -6.75 -27.52 -7.07
C ARG A 135 -5.29 -27.96 -7.16
N ILE A 136 -4.48 -27.35 -8.02
CA ILE A 136 -3.05 -27.70 -8.16
C ILE A 136 -2.32 -27.61 -6.81
N VAL A 137 -2.56 -26.53 -6.05
CA VAL A 137 -1.96 -26.35 -4.73
C VAL A 137 -2.41 -27.46 -3.76
N ILE A 138 -3.71 -27.76 -3.70
CA ILE A 138 -4.25 -28.80 -2.82
C ILE A 138 -3.69 -30.18 -3.20
N TRP A 139 -3.69 -30.54 -4.48
CA TRP A 139 -3.16 -31.82 -4.96
C TRP A 139 -1.67 -31.94 -4.71
N GLY A 140 -0.90 -30.86 -4.91
CA GLY A 140 0.53 -30.83 -4.60
C GLY A 140 0.82 -31.05 -3.11
N LEU A 141 0.02 -30.44 -2.22
CA LEU A 141 0.13 -30.64 -0.78
C LEU A 141 -0.24 -32.08 -0.37
N LEU A 142 -1.34 -32.62 -0.89
CA LEU A 142 -1.76 -34.00 -0.61
C LEU A 142 -0.71 -35.01 -1.09
N TYR A 143 -0.15 -34.81 -2.28
CA TYR A 143 0.91 -35.66 -2.82
C TYR A 143 2.20 -35.60 -1.98
N ALA A 144 2.58 -34.40 -1.52
CA ALA A 144 3.74 -34.22 -0.64
C ALA A 144 3.57 -34.89 0.73
N VAL A 145 2.33 -34.96 1.25
CA VAL A 145 2.02 -35.68 2.49
C VAL A 145 2.07 -37.20 2.27
N LEU A 146 1.54 -37.69 1.14
CA LEU A 146 1.47 -39.13 0.84
C LEU A 146 2.82 -39.78 0.52
N ILE A 147 3.80 -39.05 -0.01
CA ILE A 147 5.16 -39.58 -0.31
C ILE A 147 6.09 -39.52 0.91
N LYS A 148 5.77 -38.68 1.91
CA LYS A 148 6.54 -38.58 3.15
C LYS A 148 6.05 -39.52 4.27
N ALA A 149 5.08 -40.39 3.99
CA ALA A 149 4.61 -41.47 4.86
C ALA A 149 5.10 -42.82 4.32
#